data_AF-A0AAQ3W784-F1
#
_entry.id   AF-A0AAQ3W784-F1
#
_cell.length_a   1.000
_cell.length_b   1.000
_cell.length_c   1.000
_cell.angle_alpha   90.00
_cell.angle_beta   90.00
_cell.angle_gamma   90.00
#
_symmetry.space_group_name_H-M   'P 1'
#
loop_
_entity.id
_entity.type
_entity.pdbx_description
1 polymer ?
#
loop_
_entity_poly.entity_id
_entity_poly.type
_entity_poly.pdbx_seq_one_letter_code
_entity_poly.pdbx_strand_id
1 'polypeptide(L)'
;MEDFFEKVADEINHEYEPGIGAEIRSFVEYQGEDIKESNLSFDRENEIFILKVSTNELEKEAIQQLFMKLVFFLEYPNATFYTTNQTDKSLHYRLISYTKKNIGFVLDVEFF
;
A
#
# COMPACT_ATOMS: atom_id res chain seq x y z
N MET A 1 -6.12 -11.46 -12.82
CA MET A 1 -6.39 -10.60 -11.64
C MET A 1 -5.54 -9.35 -11.74
N GLU A 2 -4.26 -9.50 -12.11
CA GLU A 2 -3.37 -8.42 -12.56
C GLU A 2 -4.01 -7.55 -13.66
N ASP A 3 -4.52 -8.15 -14.74
CA ASP A 3 -5.22 -7.43 -15.83
C ASP A 3 -6.45 -6.61 -15.39
N PHE A 4 -7.08 -6.99 -14.27
CA PHE A 4 -8.20 -6.22 -13.71
C PHE A 4 -7.68 -5.04 -12.90
N PHE A 5 -6.61 -5.26 -12.14
CA PHE A 5 -5.98 -4.21 -11.34
C PHE A 5 -5.43 -3.09 -12.23
N GLU A 6 -4.72 -3.44 -13.30
CA GLU A 6 -4.20 -2.48 -14.29
C GLU A 6 -5.33 -1.66 -14.91
N LYS A 7 -6.43 -2.31 -15.32
CA LYS A 7 -7.60 -1.59 -15.85
C LYS A 7 -8.20 -0.60 -14.86
N VAL A 8 -8.29 -0.95 -13.58
CA VAL A 8 -8.80 -0.02 -12.56
C VAL A 8 -7.81 1.12 -12.32
N ALA A 9 -6.50 0.84 -12.30
CA ALA A 9 -5.47 1.87 -12.19
C ALA A 9 -5.57 2.88 -13.34
N ASP A 10 -5.69 2.41 -14.58
CA ASP A 10 -5.81 3.24 -15.79
C ASP A 10 -7.08 4.13 -15.81
N GLU A 11 -8.12 3.77 -15.04
CA GLU A 11 -9.41 4.49 -14.98
C GLU A 11 -9.49 5.52 -13.84
N ILE A 12 -8.51 5.55 -12.93
CA ILE A 12 -8.46 6.49 -11.81
C ILE A 12 -7.35 7.54 -12.00
N ASN A 13 -7.59 8.76 -11.54
CA ASN A 13 -6.55 9.75 -11.35
C ASN A 13 -5.80 9.43 -10.05
N HIS A 14 -4.57 8.95 -10.19
CA HIS A 14 -3.69 8.59 -9.10
C HIS A 14 -2.35 9.36 -9.15
N GLU A 15 -2.37 10.58 -9.71
CA GLU A 15 -1.24 11.49 -9.67
C GLU A 15 -0.75 11.72 -8.23
N TYR A 16 0.52 12.07 -8.06
CA TYR A 16 1.12 12.26 -6.75
C TYR A 16 0.33 13.21 -5.84
N GLU A 17 -0.24 12.67 -4.76
CA GLU A 17 -0.86 13.46 -3.70
C GLU A 17 0.03 13.48 -2.45
N PRO A 18 0.59 14.65 -2.05
CA PRO A 18 1.44 14.76 -0.87
C PRO A 18 0.78 14.29 0.45
N GLY A 19 -0.56 14.39 0.53
CA GLY A 19 -1.35 13.98 1.69
C GLY A 19 -1.22 12.48 1.97
N ILE A 20 -1.43 11.64 0.96
CA ILE A 20 -1.30 10.18 1.07
C ILE A 20 0.10 9.77 1.52
N GLY A 21 1.14 10.40 0.95
CA GLY A 21 2.51 10.13 1.38
C GLY A 21 2.76 10.47 2.86
N ALA A 22 2.10 11.52 3.39
CA ALA A 22 2.18 11.85 4.81
C ALA A 22 1.41 10.85 5.68
N GLU A 23 0.22 10.42 5.26
CA GLU A 23 -0.58 9.42 5.97
C GLU A 23 0.14 8.07 6.07
N ILE A 24 0.75 7.59 4.98
CA ILE A 24 1.54 6.34 5.00
C ILE A 24 2.69 6.45 6.02
N ARG A 25 3.41 7.58 6.05
CA ARG A 25 4.48 7.80 7.03
C ARG A 25 3.95 7.80 8.46
N SER A 26 2.85 8.49 8.72
CA SER A 26 2.22 8.52 10.05
C SER A 26 1.78 7.12 10.50
N PHE A 27 1.25 6.30 9.60
CA PHE A 27 0.93 4.90 9.92
C PHE A 27 2.19 4.12 10.34
N VAL A 28 3.26 4.21 9.57
CA VAL A 28 4.50 3.47 9.86
C VAL A 28 5.12 3.91 11.19
N GLU A 29 5.15 5.21 11.46
CA GLU A 29 5.60 5.76 12.75
C GLU A 29 4.75 5.23 13.91
N TYR A 30 3.43 5.13 13.72
CA TYR A 30 2.52 4.58 14.73
C TYR A 30 2.71 3.08 14.99
N GLN A 31 3.19 2.31 14.00
CA GLN A 31 3.49 0.87 14.14
C GLN A 31 4.96 0.59 14.49
N GLY A 32 5.70 1.56 15.03
CA GLY A 32 7.16 1.46 15.24
C GLY A 32 7.66 0.31 16.13
N GLU A 33 6.80 -0.34 16.91
CA GLU A 33 7.17 -1.57 17.65
C GLU A 33 7.25 -2.81 16.75
N ASP A 34 6.42 -2.86 15.70
CA ASP A 34 6.29 -3.96 14.76
C ASP A 34 7.23 -3.80 13.54
N ILE A 35 7.59 -2.55 13.22
CA ILE A 35 8.40 -2.18 12.06
C ILE A 35 9.82 -1.81 12.48
N LYS A 36 10.79 -2.54 11.93
CA LYS A 36 12.22 -2.28 12.16
C LYS A 36 12.73 -1.12 11.32
N GLU A 37 12.39 -1.14 10.04
CA GLU A 37 12.81 -0.15 9.05
C GLU A 37 11.75 -0.04 7.96
N SER A 38 11.60 1.17 7.40
CA SER A 38 10.75 1.37 6.24
C SER A 38 11.35 2.37 5.25
N ASN A 39 10.97 2.22 3.98
CA ASN A 39 11.28 3.17 2.94
C ASN A 39 10.02 3.44 2.11
N LEU A 40 9.55 4.69 2.13
CA LEU A 40 8.49 5.16 1.26
C LEU A 40 9.09 6.00 0.14
N SER A 41 8.76 5.65 -1.09
CA SER A 41 9.12 6.39 -2.29
C SER A 41 7.90 6.55 -3.20
N PHE A 42 8.02 7.40 -4.22
CA PHE A 42 6.98 7.56 -5.24
C PHE A 42 7.62 7.41 -6.62
N ASP A 43 7.15 6.43 -7.37
CA ASP A 43 7.48 6.24 -8.76
C ASP A 43 6.67 7.23 -9.60
N ARG A 44 7.36 8.20 -10.19
CA ARG A 44 6.73 9.26 -11.00
C ARG A 44 6.33 8.78 -12.40
N GLU A 45 6.95 7.74 -12.91
CA GLU A 45 6.65 7.25 -14.26
C GLU A 45 5.33 6.47 -14.25
N ASN A 46 5.11 5.67 -13.21
CA ASN A 46 3.91 4.87 -13.03
C ASN A 46 2.87 5.52 -12.11
N GLU A 47 3.22 6.62 -11.44
CA GLU A 47 2.40 7.32 -10.45
C GLU A 47 1.95 6.42 -9.28
N ILE A 48 2.89 5.64 -8.74
CA ILE A 48 2.66 4.64 -7.69
C ILE A 48 3.50 4.97 -6.45
N PHE A 49 2.89 4.89 -5.26
CA PHE A 49 3.64 4.86 -4.02
C PHE A 49 4.27 3.48 -3.80
N ILE A 50 5.55 3.43 -3.42
CA ILE A 50 6.25 2.19 -3.11
C ILE A 50 6.69 2.24 -1.66
N LEU A 51 6.13 1.36 -0.84
CA LEU A 51 6.45 1.18 0.56
C LEU A 51 7.16 -0.16 0.78
N LYS A 52 8.41 -0.11 1.22
CA LYS A 52 9.17 -1.28 1.65
C LYS A 52 9.27 -1.30 3.17
N VAL A 53 8.95 -2.43 3.79
CA VAL A 53 8.88 -2.59 5.24
C VAL A 53 9.68 -3.82 5.66
N SER A 54 10.65 -3.62 6.54
CA SER A 54 11.35 -4.69 7.24
C SER A 54 10.73 -4.84 8.63
N THR A 55 10.31 -6.05 8.99
CA THR A 55 9.61 -6.30 10.26
C THR A 55 10.53 -6.88 11.35
N ASN A 56 10.11 -6.82 12.61
CA ASN A 56 10.84 -7.41 13.75
C ASN A 56 10.58 -8.93 13.87
N GLU A 57 10.96 -9.71 12.85
CA GLU A 57 10.74 -11.18 12.81
C GLU A 57 9.26 -11.57 13.00
N LEU A 58 8.34 -10.75 12.51
CA LEU A 58 6.92 -11.02 12.61
C LEU A 58 6.57 -12.31 11.85
N GLU A 59 5.72 -13.13 12.47
CA GLU A 59 5.13 -14.25 11.76
C GLU A 59 4.22 -13.75 10.63
N LYS A 60 4.06 -14.58 9.61
CA LYS A 60 3.32 -14.25 8.39
C LYS A 60 1.90 -13.72 8.64
N GLU A 61 1.19 -14.28 9.62
CA GLU A 61 -0.15 -13.83 9.99
C GLU A 61 -0.13 -12.41 10.57
N ALA A 62 0.86 -12.07 11.39
CA ALA A 62 1.03 -10.73 11.93
C ALA A 62 1.36 -9.71 10.83
N ILE A 63 2.17 -10.10 9.82
CA ILE A 63 2.44 -9.27 8.64
C ILE A 63 1.14 -9.01 7.85
N GLN A 64 0.30 -10.03 7.65
CA GLN A 64 -0.99 -9.88 6.99
C GLN A 64 -1.91 -8.93 7.77
N GLN A 65 -1.95 -9.05 9.10
CA GLN A 65 -2.71 -8.13 9.95
C GLN A 65 -2.19 -6.70 9.88
N LEU A 66 -0.86 -6.51 9.85
CA LEU A 66 -0.23 -5.20 9.69
C LEU A 66 -0.62 -4.55 8.36
N PHE A 67 -0.60 -5.30 7.26
CA PHE A 67 -1.10 -4.83 5.97
C PHE A 67 -2.59 -4.46 6.04
N MET A 68 -3.44 -5.29 6.65
CA MET A 68 -4.86 -4.96 6.78
C MET A 68 -5.10 -3.69 7.59
N LYS A 69 -4.33 -3.44 8.66
CA LYS A 69 -4.37 -2.16 9.39
C LYS A 69 -4.02 -0.97 8.48
N LEU A 70 -3.01 -1.12 7.61
CA LEU A 70 -2.63 -0.09 6.63
C LEU A 70 -3.78 0.19 5.65
N VAL A 71 -4.44 -0.85 5.14
CA VAL A 71 -5.60 -0.71 4.25
C VAL A 71 -6.71 0.08 4.93
N PHE A 72 -7.10 -0.28 6.15
CA PHE A 72 -8.13 0.45 6.89
C PHE A 72 -7.73 1.88 7.24
N PHE A 73 -6.43 2.16 7.39
CA PHE A 73 -5.95 3.50 7.67
C PHE A 73 -6.06 4.43 6.44
N LEU A 74 -5.91 3.88 5.23
CA LEU A 74 -5.84 4.63 3.98
C LEU A 74 -7.09 4.49 3.08
N GLU A 75 -8.09 3.73 3.50
CA GLU A 75 -9.24 3.44 2.64
C GLU A 75 -10.06 4.70 2.33
N TYR A 76 -10.42 4.85 1.06
CA TYR A 76 -11.32 5.89 0.62
C TYR A 76 -12.77 5.37 0.58
N PRO A 77 -13.78 6.25 0.78
CA PRO A 77 -15.16 5.82 1.03
C PRO A 77 -15.87 5.14 -0.14
N ASN A 78 -15.28 5.10 -1.35
CA ASN A 78 -15.93 4.52 -2.52
C ASN A 78 -15.50 3.08 -2.75
N ALA A 79 -14.21 2.84 -2.98
CA ALA A 79 -13.72 1.52 -3.29
C ALA A 79 -12.24 1.37 -2.96
N THR A 80 -11.92 0.21 -2.39
CA THR A 80 -10.56 -0.20 -2.02
C THR A 80 -10.38 -1.66 -2.41
N PHE A 81 -9.34 -1.96 -3.18
CA PHE A 81 -9.03 -3.31 -3.65
C PHE A 81 -7.54 -3.57 -3.51
N TYR A 82 -7.17 -4.81 -3.20
CA TYR A 82 -5.77 -5.20 -3.23
C TYR A 82 -5.58 -6.58 -3.86
N THR A 83 -4.38 -6.78 -4.37
CA THR A 83 -3.86 -8.10 -4.76
C THR A 83 -2.71 -8.46 -3.83
N THR A 84 -2.44 -9.76 -3.71
CA THR A 84 -1.29 -10.27 -2.94
C THR A 84 -0.52 -11.27 -3.79
N ASN A 85 0.80 -11.17 -3.74
CA ASN A 85 1.72 -12.17 -4.24
C ASN A 85 2.69 -12.53 -3.13
N GLN A 86 2.84 -13.83 -2.86
CA GLN A 86 3.59 -14.34 -1.73
C GLN A 86 4.73 -15.21 -2.24
N THR A 87 5.93 -14.93 -1.75
CA THR A 87 7.09 -15.80 -1.95
C THR A 87 7.56 -16.33 -0.59
N ASP A 88 8.54 -17.23 -0.60
CA ASP A 88 9.15 -17.73 0.64
C ASP A 88 9.89 -16.63 1.43
N LYS A 89 10.19 -15.49 0.78
CA LYS A 89 11.03 -14.42 1.33
C LYS A 89 10.31 -13.10 1.55
N SER A 90 9.13 -12.92 0.96
CA SER A 90 8.42 -11.64 1.03
C SER A 90 6.93 -11.80 0.80
N LEU A 91 6.17 -10.86 1.36
CA LEU A 91 4.76 -10.66 1.03
C LEU A 91 4.62 -9.34 0.30
N HIS A 92 4.20 -9.43 -0.95
CA HIS A 92 3.93 -8.27 -1.79
C HIS A 92 2.42 -8.03 -1.89
N TYR A 93 2.03 -6.78 -1.74
CA TYR A 93 0.66 -6.32 -1.92
C TYR A 93 0.65 -5.14 -2.86
N ARG A 94 -0.40 -5.05 -3.66
CA ARG A 94 -0.69 -3.87 -4.45
C ARG A 94 -2.10 -3.42 -4.14
N LEU A 95 -2.25 -2.17 -3.71
CA LEU A 95 -3.48 -1.56 -3.19
C LEU A 95 -3.91 -0.41 -4.11
N ILE A 96 -5.19 -0.40 -4.49
CA ILE A 96 -5.88 0.75 -5.08
C ILE A 96 -6.95 1.20 -4.10
N SER A 97 -7.06 2.50 -3.88
CA SER A 97 -8.12 3.13 -3.12
C SER A 97 -8.52 4.43 -3.81
N TYR A 98 -9.81 4.63 -4.09
CA TYR A 98 -10.28 5.80 -4.82
C TYR A 98 -11.66 6.27 -4.36
N THR A 99 -11.99 7.52 -4.68
CA THR A 99 -13.26 8.18 -4.37
C THR A 99 -14.27 8.02 -5.51
N LYS A 100 -15.53 8.45 -5.30
CA LYS A 100 -16.58 8.47 -6.36
C LYS A 100 -16.24 9.35 -7.57
N LYS A 101 -15.22 10.21 -7.45
CA LYS A 101 -14.74 11.07 -8.54
C LYS A 101 -13.55 10.45 -9.29
N ASN A 102 -13.26 9.17 -9.06
CA ASN A 102 -12.09 8.46 -9.59
C ASN A 102 -10.76 9.12 -9.22
N ILE A 103 -10.69 9.90 -8.13
CA ILE A 103 -9.43 10.40 -7.58
C ILE A 103 -9.01 9.43 -6.47
N GLY A 104 -7.78 8.95 -6.51
CA GLY A 104 -7.29 7.88 -5.65
C GLY A 104 -5.77 7.79 -5.59
N PHE A 105 -5.27 6.65 -5.13
CA PHE A 105 -3.86 6.32 -5.15
C PHE A 105 -3.65 4.84 -5.46
N VAL A 106 -2.45 4.53 -5.93
CA VAL A 106 -1.91 3.17 -6.04
C VAL A 106 -0.73 3.05 -5.07
N LEU A 107 -0.69 1.96 -4.32
CA LEU A 107 0.36 1.67 -3.34
C LEU A 107 0.87 0.23 -3.51
N ASP A 108 2.15 0.08 -3.83
CA ASP A 108 2.89 -1.17 -3.74
C ASP A 108 3.52 -1.28 -2.35
N VAL A 109 3.27 -2.40 -1.67
CA VAL A 109 3.79 -2.69 -0.33
C VAL A 109 4.53 -4.01 -0.35
N GLU A 110 5.80 -3.98 0.05
CA GLU A 110 6.63 -5.17 0.18
C GLU A 110 7.10 -5.33 1.63
N PHE A 111 6.74 -6.47 2.24
CA PHE A 111 7.20 -6.85 3.57
C PHE A 111 8.32 -7.91 3.47
N PHE A 112 9.39 -7.69 4.24
CA PHE A 112 10.55 -8.56 4.38
C PHE A 112 10.84 -8.93 5.84
#